data_AF-A0A9E3LGW8-F1
#
_entry.id   AF-A0A9E3LGW8-F1
#
_cell.length_a   1.000
_cell.length_b   1.000
_cell.length_c   1.000
_cell.angle_alpha   90.00
_cell.angle_beta   90.00
_cell.angle_gamma   90.00
#
_symmetry.space_group_name_H-M   'P 1'
#
loop_
_entity.id
_entity.type
_entity.pdbx_description
1 polymer ?
#
loop_
_entity_poly.entity_id
_entity_poly.type
_entity_poly.pdbx_seq_one_letter_code
_entity_poly.pdbx_strand_id
1 'polypeptide(L)' 'MIIGNGFVDLFVKTTSEAAYASSLLKGKGDKIAADQAAVDKMRLFLNNIPMKGRIVIG' A
#
# COMPACT_ATOMS: atom_id res chain seq x y z
N MET A 1 -2.59 -21.16 -9.15
CA MET A 1 -3.14 -20.49 -7.96
C MET A 1 -4.14 -19.46 -8.44
N ILE A 2 -5.43 -19.69 -8.21
CA ILE A 2 -6.48 -18.73 -8.57
C ILE A 2 -6.73 -17.88 -7.32
N ILE A 3 -6.48 -16.58 -7.41
CA ILE A 3 -6.85 -15.64 -6.35
C ILE A 3 -8.35 -15.39 -6.51
N GLY A 4 -9.14 -15.83 -5.54
CA GLY A 4 -10.58 -15.57 -5.52
C GLY A 4 -10.87 -14.07 -5.37
N ASN A 5 -12.05 -13.63 -5.82
CA ASN A 5 -12.46 -12.21 -5.79
C ASN A 5 -12.44 -11.58 -4.38
N GLY A 6 -12.34 -12.36 -3.31
CA GLY A 6 -12.34 -11.88 -1.92
C GLY A 6 -11.16 -10.99 -1.50
N PHE A 7 -10.13 -10.83 -2.35
CA PHE A 7 -8.98 -9.96 -2.06
C PHE A 7 -9.04 -8.60 -2.75
N VAL A 8 -9.92 -8.42 -3.74
CA VAL A 8 -9.95 -7.21 -4.58
C VAL A 8 -10.14 -5.96 -3.73
N ASP A 9 -11.15 -5.96 -2.85
CA ASP A 9 -11.44 -4.81 -1.98
C ASP A 9 -10.31 -4.52 -0.98
N LEU A 10 -9.60 -5.56 -0.53
CA LEU A 10 -8.45 -5.41 0.38
C LEU A 10 -7.26 -4.75 -0.31
N PHE A 11 -7.01 -5.10 -1.59
CA PHE A 11 -5.98 -4.45 -2.38
C PHE A 11 -6.36 -3.02 -2.76
N VAL A 12 -7.62 -2.76 -3.13
CA VAL A 12 -8.13 -1.40 -3.38
C VAL A 12 -7.95 -0.52 -2.13
N LYS A 13 -8.27 -1.05 -0.94
CA LYS A 13 -8.05 -0.33 0.32
C LYS A 13 -6.58 -0.03 0.56
N THR A 14 -5.71 -1.02 0.33
CA THR A 14 -4.27 -0.89 0.51
C THR A 14 -3.69 0.23 -0.37
N THR A 15 -4.04 0.27 -1.67
CA THR A 15 -3.55 1.30 -2.58
C THR A 15 -4.13 2.68 -2.27
N SER A 16 -5.40 2.74 -1.87
CA SER A 16 -6.05 3.99 -1.47
C SER A 16 -5.39 4.64 -0.26
N GLU A 17 -5.05 3.84 0.76
CA GLU A 17 -4.39 4.30 1.98
C GLU A 17 -2.94 4.75 1.74
N ALA A 18 -2.21 4.04 0.88
CA ALA A 18 -0.86 4.46 0.46
C ALA A 18 -0.90 5.79 -0.32
N ALA A 19 -1.84 5.93 -1.26
CA ALA A 19 -2.04 7.16 -2.02
C ALA A 19 -2.43 8.34 -1.10
N TYR A 20 -3.32 8.10 -0.13
CA TYR A 20 -3.72 9.11 0.85
C TYR A 20 -2.52 9.61 1.66
N ALA A 21 -1.70 8.71 2.22
CA ALA A 21 -0.55 9.11 3.01
C ALA A 21 0.50 9.86 2.20
N SER A 22 0.78 9.42 0.97
CA SER A 22 1.66 10.15 0.05
C SER A 22 1.11 11.55 -0.26
N SER A 23 -0.22 11.67 -0.45
CA SER A 23 -0.87 12.94 -0.81
C SER A 23 -0.73 14.04 0.26
N LEU A 24 -0.57 13.67 1.53
CA LEU A 24 -0.34 14.63 2.64
C LEU A 24 1.00 15.37 2.53
N LEU A 25 1.91 14.86 1.69
CA LEU A 25 3.23 15.42 1.44
C LEU A 25 3.34 16.04 0.03
N LYS A 26 2.25 16.06 -0.74
CA LYS A 26 2.20 16.69 -2.06
C LYS A 26 2.58 18.16 -1.99
N GLY A 27 3.48 18.59 -2.87
CA GLY A 27 3.92 19.99 -2.97
C GLY A 27 4.96 20.42 -1.94
N LYS A 28 5.41 19.52 -1.05
CA LYS A 28 6.42 19.84 -0.02
C LYS A 28 7.88 19.71 -0.50
N GLY A 29 8.11 19.23 -1.73
CA GLY A 29 9.45 19.03 -2.29
C GLY A 29 10.23 17.85 -1.67
N ASP A 30 9.65 17.14 -0.71
CA ASP A 30 10.27 16.01 -0.02
C ASP A 30 9.79 14.67 -0.60
N LYS A 31 10.48 14.22 -1.66
CA LYS A 31 10.15 12.95 -2.32
C LYS A 31 10.38 11.72 -1.44
N ILE A 32 11.35 11.78 -0.51
CA ILE A 32 11.74 10.63 0.31
C ILE A 32 10.67 10.41 1.38
N ALA A 33 10.23 11.48 2.05
CA ALA A 33 9.15 11.38 3.02
C ALA A 33 7.83 10.93 2.36
N ALA A 34 7.53 11.43 1.14
CA ALA A 34 6.33 11.05 0.40
C ALA A 34 6.30 9.57 0.01
N ASP A 35 7.44 9.03 -0.40
CA ASP A 35 7.60 7.61 -0.73
C ASP A 35 7.52 6.74 0.51
N GLN A 36 8.25 7.11 1.58
CA GLN A 36 8.23 6.40 2.86
C GLN A 36 6.82 6.32 3.45
N ALA A 37 6.06 7.43 3.43
CA ALA A 37 4.69 7.46 3.93
C ALA A 37 3.76 6.50 3.16
N ALA A 38 3.96 6.37 1.84
CA ALA A 38 3.21 5.43 1.01
C ALA A 38 3.56 3.98 1.33
N VAL A 39 4.87 3.67 1.40
CA VAL A 39 5.40 2.33 1.67
C VAL A 39 4.97 1.83 3.04
N ASP A 40 5.06 2.68 4.08
CA ASP A 40 4.67 2.32 5.45
C ASP A 40 3.19 1.95 5.53
N LYS A 41 2.32 2.77 4.91
CA LYS A 41 0.89 2.48 4.85
C LYS A 41 0.58 1.24 4.03
N MET A 42 1.21 1.08 2.86
CA MET A 42 1.03 -0.12 2.04
C MET A 42 1.41 -1.37 2.83
N ARG A 43 2.55 -1.36 3.52
CA ARG A 43 3.04 -2.48 4.32
C ARG A 43 2.11 -2.80 5.49
N LEU A 44 1.59 -1.78 6.18
CA LEU A 44 0.62 -1.94 7.27
C LEU A 44 -0.64 -2.67 6.79
N PHE A 45 -1.21 -2.27 5.66
CA PHE A 45 -2.44 -2.88 5.15
C PHE A 45 -2.21 -4.26 4.54
N LEU A 46 -1.12 -4.46 3.77
CA LEU A 46 -0.78 -5.78 3.22
C LEU A 46 -0.59 -6.84 4.32
N ASN A 47 0.00 -6.46 5.46
CA ASN A 47 0.20 -7.38 6.60
C ASN A 47 -1.10 -7.81 7.28
N ASN A 48 -2.21 -7.08 7.08
CA ASN A 48 -3.52 -7.43 7.62
C ASN A 48 -4.37 -8.30 6.68
N ILE A 49 -3.91 -8.52 5.45
CA ILE A 49 -4.58 -9.42 4.51
C ILE A 49 -4.29 -10.87 4.93
N PRO A 50 -5.31 -11.75 5.06
CA PRO A 50 -5.10 -13.16 5.42
C PRO A 50 -4.49 -13.94 4.25
N MET A 51 -3.22 -13.65 3.96
CA MET A 51 -2.44 -14.24 2.87
C MET A 51 -1.02 -14.55 3.32
N LYS A 52 -0.40 -15.54 2.70
CA LYS A 52 1.04 -15.79 2.80
C LYS A 52 1.75 -15.22 1.57
N GLY A 53 1.79 -13.89 1.49
CA GLY A 53 2.38 -13.16 0.37
C GLY A 53 3.92 -13.10 0.44
N ARG A 54 4.56 -12.97 -0.73
CA ARG A 54 5.99 -12.67 -0.88
C ARG A 54 6.13 -11.45 -1.78
N ILE A 55 6.86 -10.44 -1.33
CA ILE A 55 7.24 -9.30 -2.17
C ILE A 55 8.33 -9.78 -3.14
N VAL A 56 8.10 -9.62 -4.44
CA VAL A 56 9.05 -9.97 -5.50
C VAL A 56 9.55 -8.73 -6.26
N ILE A 57 8.84 -7.61 -6.14
CA ILE A 57 9.19 -6.28 -6.65
C ILE A 57 8.75 -5.28 -5.60
N GLY A 58 9.60 -4.30 -5.29
CA GLY A 58 9.36 -3.22 -4.35
C GLY A 58 10.33 -2.08 -4.61
#